data_AF-A0A8J5R5N4-F1
#
_entry.id   AF-A0A8J5R5N4-F1
#
_cell.length_a   1.000
_cell.length_b   1.000
_cell.length_c   1.000
_cell.angle_alpha   90.00
_cell.angle_beta   90.00
_cell.angle_gamma   90.00
#
_symmetry.space_group_name_H-M   'P 1'
#
loop_
_entity.id
_entity.type
_entity.pdbx_description
1 polymer ?
#
loop_
_entity_poly.entity_id
_entity_poly.type
_entity_poly.pdbx_seq_one_letter_code
_entity_poly.pdbx_strand_id
1 'polypeptide(L)'
;MGCGKSKVLTGKGLIKFIENRNSAKLIIEEHTDLLNEKEQGTFGASLAAGYIDGYQNESEGLFYDHSRVILYKENGSHTYLNASYINGFDCPDGYITTKTPQSRMATYNFWRMVWEHQCEAIVMLDVPKTNRNIPVISYWYPEEGFSLQCGKLKVTTSTIHLDHHNFELMKLIITHQDGGSLYVNHFAYNNWRKDHILPRTSDFIDFMRMISLYRHSTVTPTTLKGYTSPMVVHCSDGLERSMAFCAIDISIAEIKKTGKVNLYSNVSKLRRDRYDCLKNVNYYAYCYLVLYFYVSFYL
;
A
#
# COMPACT_ATOMS: atom_id res chain seq x y z
N MET A 1 -11.09 19.85 23.71
CA MET A 1 -10.70 20.96 22.83
C MET A 1 -10.77 20.45 21.40
N GLY A 2 -11.75 20.88 20.61
CA GLY A 2 -11.97 20.37 19.24
C GLY A 2 -10.89 20.88 18.29
N CYS A 3 -10.27 19.98 17.53
CA CYS A 3 -9.27 20.30 16.52
C CYS A 3 -9.90 21.17 15.41
N GLY A 4 -9.57 22.47 15.40
CA GLY A 4 -10.06 23.45 14.43
C GLY A 4 -9.26 23.53 13.13
N LYS A 5 -8.49 22.50 12.75
CA LYS A 5 -7.48 22.62 11.67
C LYS A 5 -7.71 21.76 10.42
N SER A 6 -8.55 20.72 10.46
CA SER A 6 -8.83 19.92 9.26
C SER A 6 -9.77 20.68 8.30
N LYS A 7 -9.24 21.18 7.19
CA LYS A 7 -10.03 21.88 6.16
C LYS A 7 -10.23 20.98 4.95
N VAL A 8 -11.48 20.83 4.54
CA VAL A 8 -11.82 20.33 3.21
C VAL A 8 -11.41 21.39 2.19
N LEU A 9 -10.49 21.05 1.29
CA LEU A 9 -9.94 21.95 0.28
C LEU A 9 -10.52 21.61 -1.10
N THR A 10 -10.91 22.61 -1.87
CA THR A 10 -11.10 22.45 -3.33
C THR A 10 -9.75 22.37 -4.02
N GLY A 11 -9.68 21.97 -5.29
CA GLY A 11 -8.42 22.01 -6.06
C GLY A 11 -7.71 23.38 -6.02
N LYS A 12 -8.45 24.47 -6.25
CA LYS A 12 -7.95 25.85 -6.09
C LYS A 12 -7.55 26.18 -4.66
N GLY A 13 -8.28 25.65 -3.67
CA GLY A 13 -7.97 25.81 -2.25
C GLY A 13 -6.66 25.12 -1.87
N LEU A 14 -6.39 23.94 -2.42
CA LEU A 14 -5.16 23.18 -2.21
C LEU A 14 -3.95 23.91 -2.81
N ILE A 15 -4.07 24.43 -4.03
CA ILE A 15 -3.02 25.26 -4.65
C ILE A 15 -2.67 26.45 -3.75
N LYS A 16 -3.68 27.25 -3.35
CA LYS A 16 -3.48 28.39 -2.45
C LYS A 16 -2.90 28.00 -1.09
N PHE A 17 -3.27 26.83 -0.56
CA PHE A 17 -2.76 26.33 0.70
C PHE A 17 -1.25 26.05 0.60
N ILE A 18 -0.80 25.39 -0.46
CA ILE A 18 0.61 25.02 -0.65
C ILE A 18 1.49 26.22 -0.99
N GLU A 19 1.00 27.15 -1.81
CA GLU A 19 1.69 28.40 -2.17
C GLU A 19 1.77 29.40 -1.00
N ASN A 20 1.03 29.17 0.09
CA ASN A 20 1.11 30.00 1.28
C ASN A 20 2.51 29.90 1.92
N ARG A 21 3.12 31.04 2.27
CA ARG A 21 4.44 31.10 2.93
C ARG A 21 4.53 30.29 4.23
N ASN A 22 3.40 30.06 4.90
CA ASN A 22 3.32 29.29 6.15
C ASN A 22 2.92 27.82 5.94
N SER A 23 2.79 27.34 4.70
CA SER A 23 2.29 26.00 4.38
C SER A 23 3.08 24.89 5.07
N ALA A 24 4.42 24.95 5.04
CA ALA A 24 5.27 23.98 5.71
C ALA A 24 4.99 23.89 7.22
N LYS A 25 4.84 25.04 7.90
CA LYS A 25 4.51 25.08 9.33
C LYS A 25 3.15 24.47 9.61
N LEU A 26 2.14 24.79 8.80
CA LEU A 26 0.78 24.25 8.94
C LEU A 26 0.76 22.73 8.74
N ILE A 27 1.49 22.22 7.75
CA ILE A 27 1.60 20.77 7.49
C ILE A 27 2.27 20.04 8.67
N ILE A 28 3.32 20.62 9.26
CA ILE A 28 3.99 20.06 10.44
C ILE A 28 3.06 20.05 11.66
N GLU A 29 2.29 21.14 11.88
CA GLU A 29 1.32 21.21 12.95
C GLU A 29 0.19 20.17 12.78
N GLU A 30 -0.39 20.06 11.57
CA GLU A 30 -1.40 19.04 11.26
C GLU A 30 -0.87 17.62 11.48
N HIS A 31 0.38 17.36 11.06
CA HIS A 31 1.01 16.06 11.24
C HIS A 31 1.23 15.74 12.72
N THR A 32 1.66 16.72 13.51
CA THR A 32 1.79 16.58 14.97
C THR A 32 0.44 16.27 15.61
N ASP A 33 -0.64 16.93 15.18
CA ASP A 33 -1.99 16.66 15.65
C ASP A 33 -2.44 15.21 15.30
N LEU A 34 -2.12 14.71 14.09
CA LEU A 34 -2.38 13.32 13.68
C LEU A 34 -1.62 12.28 14.53
N LEU A 35 -0.39 12.59 14.94
CA LEU A 35 0.39 11.71 15.80
C LEU A 35 -0.13 11.67 17.23
N ASN A 36 -0.78 12.75 17.69
CA ASN A 36 -1.35 12.87 19.02
C ASN A 36 -2.81 12.37 19.11
N GLU A 37 -3.41 11.92 18.00
CA GLU A 37 -4.72 11.27 18.03
C GLU A 37 -4.68 10.04 18.93
N LYS A 38 -5.70 9.87 19.78
CA LYS A 38 -5.81 8.71 20.65
C LYS A 38 -5.95 7.45 19.80
N GLU A 39 -5.11 6.45 20.08
CA GLU A 39 -5.18 5.15 19.44
C GLU A 39 -6.56 4.49 19.65
N GLN A 40 -7.12 3.97 18.57
CA GLN A 40 -8.43 3.31 18.54
C GLN A 40 -8.26 1.93 17.90
N GLY A 41 -7.91 0.95 18.72
CA GLY A 41 -7.74 -0.43 18.29
C GLY A 41 -7.16 -1.30 19.41
N THR A 42 -7.18 -2.61 19.21
CA THR A 42 -6.60 -3.60 20.12
C THR A 42 -5.50 -4.38 19.41
N PHE A 43 -4.60 -4.99 20.19
CA PHE A 43 -3.42 -5.71 19.70
C PHE A 43 -3.40 -7.18 20.15
N GLY A 44 -4.54 -7.78 20.47
CA GLY A 44 -4.64 -9.14 21.00
C GLY A 44 -4.01 -10.19 20.08
N ALA A 45 -4.21 -10.08 18.76
CA ALA A 45 -3.59 -10.94 17.77
C ALA A 45 -2.08 -10.71 17.65
N SER A 46 -1.63 -9.46 17.74
CA SER A 46 -0.20 -9.15 17.74
C SER A 46 0.51 -9.69 18.99
N LEU A 47 -0.14 -9.61 20.16
CA LEU A 47 0.31 -10.22 21.41
C LEU A 47 0.40 -11.74 21.29
N ALA A 48 -0.67 -12.38 20.79
CA ALA A 48 -0.71 -13.83 20.60
C ALA A 48 0.32 -14.35 19.59
N ALA A 49 0.73 -13.51 18.63
CA ALA A 49 1.79 -13.81 17.68
C ALA A 49 3.21 -13.64 18.27
N GLY A 50 3.35 -13.12 19.49
CA GLY A 50 4.62 -12.92 20.16
C GLY A 50 5.36 -11.63 19.77
N TYR A 51 4.69 -10.65 19.15
CA TYR A 51 5.33 -9.41 18.67
C TYR A 51 5.67 -8.38 19.76
N ILE A 52 5.32 -8.66 21.02
CA ILE A 52 5.61 -7.77 22.17
C ILE A 52 6.68 -8.38 23.12
N ASP A 53 6.89 -9.69 23.09
CA ASP A 53 7.69 -10.40 24.11
C ASP A 53 9.18 -10.55 23.79
N GLY A 54 9.76 -9.73 22.90
CA GLY A 54 11.21 -9.70 22.64
C GLY A 54 11.86 -11.01 22.12
N TYR A 55 11.08 -12.09 21.97
CA TYR A 55 11.56 -13.42 21.53
C TYR A 55 11.36 -13.68 20.04
N GLN A 56 10.60 -12.85 19.32
CA GLN A 56 10.59 -12.83 17.86
C GLN A 56 10.74 -11.41 17.34
N ASN A 57 11.91 -11.15 16.76
CA ASN A 57 12.23 -10.07 15.83
C ASN A 57 11.49 -8.74 16.07
N GLU A 58 12.23 -7.73 16.56
CA GLU A 58 11.90 -6.29 16.47
C GLU A 58 11.47 -5.82 15.05
N SER A 59 11.56 -6.68 14.03
CA SER A 59 11.33 -6.40 12.62
C SER A 59 9.91 -6.67 12.10
N GLU A 60 8.98 -7.21 12.90
CA GLU A 60 7.63 -7.53 12.41
C GLU A 60 6.56 -6.50 12.75
N GLY A 61 6.72 -5.65 13.77
CA GLY A 61 5.81 -4.53 14.09
C GLY A 61 4.40 -4.95 14.53
N LEU A 62 3.70 -4.08 15.28
CA LEU A 62 2.32 -4.35 15.73
C LEU A 62 1.29 -4.05 14.63
N PHE A 63 0.13 -4.69 14.72
CA PHE A 63 -1.05 -4.41 13.90
C PHE A 63 -2.34 -4.50 14.72
N TYR A 64 -3.35 -3.74 14.29
CA TYR A 64 -4.65 -3.73 14.93
C TYR A 64 -5.47 -4.99 14.64
N ASP A 65 -6.25 -5.44 15.63
CA ASP A 65 -7.11 -6.62 15.51
C ASP A 65 -8.25 -6.44 14.52
N HIS A 66 -8.84 -5.24 14.46
CA HIS A 66 -10.06 -4.99 13.67
C HIS A 66 -9.82 -4.91 12.17
N SER A 67 -8.60 -4.56 11.75
CA SER A 67 -8.23 -4.37 10.34
C SER A 67 -7.27 -5.45 9.83
N ARG A 68 -6.85 -6.40 10.67
CA ARG A 68 -5.88 -7.42 10.24
C ARG A 68 -6.45 -8.34 9.17
N VAL A 69 -5.57 -8.76 8.27
CA VAL A 69 -5.86 -9.85 7.32
C VAL A 69 -5.76 -11.18 8.05
N ILE A 70 -6.71 -12.09 7.80
CA ILE A 70 -6.77 -13.42 8.44
C ILE A 70 -6.61 -14.49 7.38
N LEU A 71 -5.56 -15.30 7.52
CA LEU A 71 -5.35 -16.49 6.68
C LEU A 71 -5.75 -17.74 7.47
N TYR A 72 -6.80 -18.42 7.03
CA TYR A 72 -7.27 -19.64 7.66
C TYR A 72 -6.48 -20.85 7.18
N LYS A 73 -6.14 -21.76 8.07
CA LYS A 73 -5.54 -23.05 7.75
C LYS A 73 -6.64 -24.11 7.63
N GLU A 74 -6.35 -25.20 6.94
CA GLU A 74 -7.29 -26.32 6.73
C GLU A 74 -7.81 -26.92 8.05
N ASN A 75 -7.01 -26.86 9.12
CA ASN A 75 -7.40 -27.33 10.46
C ASN A 75 -8.24 -26.32 11.26
N GLY A 76 -8.71 -25.22 10.65
CA GLY A 76 -9.52 -24.18 11.29
C GLY A 76 -8.73 -23.16 12.13
N SER A 77 -7.43 -23.38 12.37
CA SER A 77 -6.56 -22.35 12.97
C SER A 77 -6.25 -21.24 11.95
N HIS A 78 -5.68 -20.12 12.39
CA HIS A 78 -5.26 -19.04 11.50
C HIS A 78 -3.78 -18.69 11.66
N THR A 79 -3.19 -18.14 10.60
CA THR A 79 -1.83 -17.60 10.63
C THR A 79 -1.89 -16.11 10.97
N TYR A 80 -1.01 -15.68 11.88
CA TYR A 80 -0.77 -14.25 12.09
C TYR A 80 0.13 -13.72 10.98
N LEU A 81 -0.34 -12.69 10.29
CA LEU A 81 0.38 -11.98 9.25
C LEU A 81 0.26 -10.50 9.57
N ASN A 82 1.38 -9.77 9.58
CA ASN A 82 1.33 -8.32 9.65
C ASN A 82 0.89 -7.75 8.29
N ALA A 83 -0.41 -7.81 8.06
CA ALA A 83 -1.10 -7.20 6.94
C ALA A 83 -2.42 -6.60 7.43
N SER A 84 -2.79 -5.44 6.91
CA SER A 84 -4.01 -4.73 7.29
C SER A 84 -4.83 -4.35 6.07
N TYR A 85 -6.14 -4.53 6.16
CA TYR A 85 -7.09 -3.90 5.25
C TYR A 85 -7.12 -2.40 5.46
N ILE A 86 -7.13 -1.68 4.34
CA ILE A 86 -7.25 -0.23 4.31
C ILE A 86 -8.47 0.12 3.48
N ASN A 87 -9.33 0.98 4.02
CA ASN A 87 -10.47 1.48 3.30
C ASN A 87 -10.07 2.49 2.22
N GLY A 88 -10.64 2.35 1.02
CA GLY A 88 -10.59 3.35 -0.04
C GLY A 88 -11.64 4.44 0.13
N PHE A 89 -11.68 5.41 -0.80
CA PHE A 89 -12.61 6.54 -0.71
C PHE A 89 -14.10 6.11 -0.74
N ASP A 90 -14.46 5.20 -1.65
CA ASP A 90 -15.78 4.56 -1.74
C ASP A 90 -15.65 3.04 -1.93
N CYS A 91 -14.59 2.46 -1.38
CA CYS A 91 -14.28 1.05 -1.56
C CYS A 91 -13.80 0.49 -0.21
N PRO A 92 -14.73 -0.06 0.61
CA PRO A 92 -14.35 -0.78 1.81
C PRO A 92 -13.33 -1.87 1.47
N ASP A 93 -12.31 -2.03 2.31
CA ASP A 93 -11.23 -3.00 2.09
C ASP A 93 -10.59 -2.87 0.69
N GLY A 94 -10.43 -1.63 0.20
CA GLY A 94 -9.90 -1.35 -1.13
C GLY A 94 -8.43 -1.74 -1.31
N TYR A 95 -7.68 -1.84 -0.20
CA TYR A 95 -6.27 -2.22 -0.21
C TYR A 95 -5.95 -3.19 0.92
N ILE A 96 -4.86 -3.93 0.74
CA ILE A 96 -4.16 -4.63 1.82
C ILE A 96 -2.74 -4.06 1.87
N THR A 97 -2.31 -3.59 3.05
CA THR A 97 -0.93 -3.13 3.26
C THR A 97 -0.14 -4.12 4.09
N THR A 98 1.11 -4.38 3.69
CA THR A 98 2.00 -5.32 4.38
C THR A 98 3.46 -4.96 4.13
N LYS A 99 4.39 -5.65 4.80
CA LYS A 99 5.83 -5.53 4.57
C LYS A 99 6.28 -6.46 3.44
N THR A 100 7.40 -6.12 2.82
CA THR A 100 8.09 -7.02 1.89
C THR A 100 8.41 -8.34 2.60
N PRO A 101 8.01 -9.50 2.03
CA PRO A 101 8.30 -10.79 2.64
C PRO A 101 9.81 -11.07 2.61
N GLN A 102 10.40 -11.36 3.78
CA GLN A 102 11.84 -11.52 3.97
C GLN A 102 12.26 -12.95 4.32
N SER A 103 11.32 -13.89 4.29
CA SER A 103 11.58 -15.31 4.57
C SER A 103 10.75 -16.19 3.65
N ARG A 104 11.11 -17.47 3.54
CA ARG A 104 10.33 -18.45 2.76
C ARG A 104 8.90 -18.59 3.30
N MET A 105 8.74 -18.56 4.62
CA MET A 105 7.42 -18.63 5.25
C MET A 105 6.61 -17.35 5.00
N ALA A 106 7.23 -16.17 5.10
CA ALA A 106 6.57 -14.90 4.79
C ALA A 106 6.15 -14.84 3.30
N THR A 107 7.00 -15.33 2.40
CA THR A 107 6.69 -15.45 0.96
C THR A 107 5.51 -16.37 0.73
N TYR A 108 5.44 -17.49 1.45
CA TYR A 108 4.29 -18.40 1.41
C TYR A 108 3.00 -17.75 1.89
N ASN A 109 3.02 -17.08 3.05
CA ASN A 109 1.86 -16.38 3.56
C ASN A 109 1.42 -15.22 2.65
N PHE A 110 2.38 -14.50 2.04
CA PHE A 110 2.10 -13.43 1.09
C PHE A 110 1.32 -13.92 -0.14
N TRP A 111 1.77 -15.00 -0.79
CA TRP A 111 1.05 -15.52 -1.96
C TRP A 111 -0.27 -16.18 -1.62
N ARG A 112 -0.36 -16.82 -0.44
CA ARG A 112 -1.64 -17.30 0.08
C ARG A 112 -2.63 -16.17 0.31
N MET A 113 -2.18 -15.05 0.87
CA MET A 113 -2.99 -13.85 1.04
C MET A 113 -3.50 -13.31 -0.30
N VAL A 114 -2.60 -13.15 -1.28
CA VAL A 114 -2.98 -12.71 -2.63
C VAL A 114 -4.02 -13.63 -3.25
N TRP A 115 -3.86 -14.95 -3.08
CA TRP A 115 -4.80 -15.94 -3.60
C TRP A 115 -6.15 -15.94 -2.86
N GLU A 116 -6.17 -16.06 -1.54
CA GLU A 116 -7.38 -16.16 -0.73
C GLU A 116 -8.25 -14.91 -0.81
N HIS A 117 -7.63 -13.73 -0.95
CA HIS A 117 -8.31 -12.45 -1.10
C HIS A 117 -8.47 -12.00 -2.56
N GLN A 118 -8.16 -12.89 -3.52
CA GLN A 118 -8.35 -12.66 -4.95
C GLN A 118 -7.76 -11.32 -5.42
N CYS A 119 -6.56 -10.99 -4.95
CA CYS A 119 -5.91 -9.71 -5.25
C CYS A 119 -5.36 -9.70 -6.68
N GLU A 120 -5.89 -8.85 -7.54
CA GLU A 120 -5.49 -8.75 -8.96
C GLU A 120 -4.39 -7.70 -9.22
N ALA A 121 -3.97 -6.98 -8.19
CA ALA A 121 -2.93 -5.96 -8.31
C ALA A 121 -2.01 -5.93 -7.08
N ILE A 122 -0.71 -5.82 -7.33
CA ILE A 122 0.34 -5.65 -6.32
C ILE A 122 1.14 -4.40 -6.66
N VAL A 123 1.31 -3.48 -5.70
CA VAL A 123 2.17 -2.31 -5.80
C VAL A 123 3.34 -2.47 -4.83
N MET A 124 4.54 -2.52 -5.38
CA MET A 124 5.80 -2.62 -4.65
C MET A 124 6.56 -1.30 -4.71
N LEU A 125 6.83 -0.70 -3.55
CA LEU A 125 7.46 0.62 -3.43
C LEU A 125 8.89 0.58 -2.87
N ASP A 126 9.50 -0.61 -2.83
CA ASP A 126 10.81 -0.82 -2.24
C ASP A 126 11.65 -1.84 -3.01
N VAL A 127 11.74 -1.68 -4.34
CA VAL A 127 12.57 -2.55 -5.19
C VAL A 127 13.99 -2.65 -4.61
N PRO A 128 14.42 -3.85 -4.16
CA PRO A 128 15.70 -4.01 -3.49
C PRO A 128 16.81 -3.70 -4.47
N LYS A 129 17.74 -2.80 -4.09
CA LYS A 129 19.02 -2.74 -4.79
C LYS A 129 19.81 -3.97 -4.39
N THR A 130 20.23 -4.77 -5.36
CA THR A 130 21.15 -5.90 -5.17
C THR A 130 22.47 -5.40 -4.59
N ASN A 131 22.55 -5.29 -3.26
CA ASN A 131 23.82 -5.24 -2.58
C ASN A 131 24.39 -6.65 -2.62
N ARG A 132 25.54 -6.81 -3.29
CA ARG A 132 26.21 -8.11 -3.54
C ARG A 132 26.45 -8.97 -2.28
N ASN A 133 26.28 -8.40 -1.08
CA ASN A 133 26.59 -9.04 0.20
C ASN A 133 25.35 -9.45 1.02
N ILE A 134 24.11 -9.20 0.57
CA ILE A 134 22.90 -9.62 1.29
C ILE A 134 22.01 -10.39 0.32
N PRO A 135 21.83 -11.72 0.49
CA PRO A 135 20.90 -12.48 -0.33
C PRO A 135 19.48 -11.97 -0.05
N VAL A 136 18.88 -11.34 -1.06
CA VAL A 136 17.48 -10.92 -1.03
C VAL A 136 16.64 -12.14 -1.41
N ILE A 137 15.78 -12.59 -0.51
CA ILE A 137 14.78 -13.61 -0.85
C ILE A 137 13.74 -12.92 -1.73
N SER A 138 13.78 -13.21 -3.03
CA SER A 138 12.76 -12.72 -3.94
C SER A 138 11.48 -13.53 -3.78
N TYR A 139 10.35 -12.84 -3.66
CA TYR A 139 9.04 -13.50 -3.61
C TYR A 139 8.47 -13.77 -5.02
N TRP A 140 9.16 -13.37 -6.08
CA TRP A 140 8.84 -13.72 -7.47
C TRP A 140 10.12 -13.80 -8.31
N TYR A 141 10.04 -14.32 -9.54
CA TYR A 141 11.17 -14.28 -10.48
C TYR A 141 10.96 -13.15 -11.49
N PRO A 142 11.88 -12.17 -11.61
CA PRO A 142 11.76 -11.06 -12.58
C PRO A 142 12.18 -11.48 -14.00
N GLU A 143 11.85 -12.71 -14.40
CA GLU A 143 12.25 -13.32 -15.67
C GLU A 143 11.02 -14.01 -16.29
N GLU A 144 10.72 -13.70 -17.56
CA GLU A 144 9.57 -14.29 -18.25
C GLU A 144 9.68 -15.81 -18.35
N GLY A 145 8.58 -16.51 -18.08
CA GLY A 145 8.50 -17.97 -18.08
C GLY A 145 9.00 -18.64 -16.80
N PHE A 146 9.71 -17.92 -15.93
CA PHE A 146 10.16 -18.47 -14.65
C PHE A 146 9.03 -18.49 -13.63
N SER A 147 9.10 -19.48 -12.73
CA SER A 147 8.04 -19.72 -11.77
C SER A 147 8.56 -20.07 -10.38
N LEU A 148 7.96 -19.47 -9.36
CA LEU A 148 8.19 -19.79 -7.95
C LEU A 148 7.11 -20.75 -7.46
N GLN A 149 7.53 -21.90 -6.93
CA GLN A 149 6.63 -22.83 -6.24
C GLN A 149 6.43 -22.41 -4.78
N CYS A 150 5.17 -22.22 -4.38
CA CYS A 150 4.76 -21.71 -3.09
C CYS A 150 3.65 -22.58 -2.48
N GLY A 151 4.02 -23.72 -1.88
CA GLY A 151 3.06 -24.73 -1.43
C GLY A 151 2.21 -25.24 -2.60
N LYS A 152 0.89 -25.10 -2.50
CA LYS A 152 -0.07 -25.48 -3.56
C LYS A 152 -0.17 -24.46 -4.71
N LEU A 153 0.46 -23.30 -4.56
CA LEU A 153 0.46 -22.24 -5.56
C LEU A 153 1.75 -22.30 -6.38
N LYS A 154 1.65 -22.02 -7.68
CA LYS A 154 2.77 -21.75 -8.57
C LYS A 154 2.60 -20.35 -9.15
N VAL A 155 3.57 -19.49 -8.91
CA VAL A 155 3.58 -18.08 -9.34
C VAL A 155 4.51 -17.96 -10.53
N THR A 156 3.97 -17.73 -11.72
CA THR A 156 4.73 -17.61 -12.96
C THR A 156 4.74 -16.17 -13.44
N THR A 157 5.90 -15.66 -13.83
CA THR A 157 6.01 -14.37 -14.53
C THR A 157 5.70 -14.59 -16.00
N SER A 158 4.56 -14.08 -16.46
CA SER A 158 4.08 -14.28 -17.83
C SER A 158 4.61 -13.24 -18.81
N THR A 159 4.66 -11.98 -18.40
CA THR A 159 5.08 -10.87 -19.27
C THR A 159 5.69 -9.76 -18.44
N ILE A 160 6.74 -9.12 -18.96
CA ILE A 160 7.40 -7.95 -18.37
C ILE A 160 7.31 -6.81 -19.39
N HIS A 161 6.70 -5.69 -18.98
CA HIS A 161 6.60 -4.47 -19.77
C HIS A 161 7.70 -3.49 -19.33
N LEU A 162 8.68 -3.27 -20.19
CA LEU A 162 9.87 -2.44 -19.92
C LEU A 162 9.77 -1.02 -20.52
N ASP A 163 8.57 -0.56 -20.85
CA ASP A 163 8.34 0.72 -21.55
C ASP A 163 8.44 1.96 -20.63
N HIS A 164 8.73 1.76 -19.34
CA HIS A 164 8.68 2.81 -18.34
C HIS A 164 10.02 2.96 -17.61
N HIS A 165 10.51 4.20 -17.51
CA HIS A 165 11.83 4.48 -16.93
C HIS A 165 11.86 4.32 -15.40
N ASN A 166 10.76 4.63 -14.71
CA ASN A 166 10.73 4.77 -13.25
C ASN A 166 10.09 3.58 -12.52
N PHE A 167 9.51 2.64 -13.25
CA PHE A 167 8.83 1.48 -12.70
C PHE A 167 8.76 0.34 -13.72
N GLU A 168 8.60 -0.87 -13.21
CA GLU A 168 8.36 -2.07 -14.01
C GLU A 168 6.91 -2.53 -13.84
N LEU A 169 6.32 -3.02 -14.91
CA LEU A 169 5.02 -3.66 -14.89
C LEU A 169 5.19 -5.11 -15.33
N MET A 170 4.71 -6.04 -14.51
CA MET A 170 4.75 -7.47 -14.77
C MET A 170 3.35 -8.06 -14.69
N LYS A 171 3.06 -9.02 -15.56
CA LYS A 171 1.86 -9.87 -15.45
C LYS A 171 2.27 -11.19 -14.84
N LEU A 172 1.72 -11.50 -13.67
CA LEU A 172 1.91 -12.75 -12.98
C LEU A 172 0.68 -13.63 -13.13
N ILE A 173 0.90 -14.93 -13.30
CA ILE A 173 -0.15 -15.95 -13.30
C ILE A 173 0.09 -16.84 -12.09
N ILE A 174 -0.85 -16.83 -11.17
CA ILE A 174 -0.86 -17.70 -10.01
C ILE A 174 -1.76 -18.88 -10.35
N THR A 175 -1.24 -20.09 -10.31
CA THR A 175 -2.00 -21.32 -10.54
C THR A 175 -2.04 -22.15 -9.26
N HIS A 176 -3.21 -22.70 -8.94
CA HIS A 176 -3.40 -23.64 -7.83
C HIS A 176 -3.36 -25.08 -8.36
N GLN A 177 -2.89 -26.03 -7.55
CA GLN A 177 -2.86 -27.45 -7.91
C GLN A 177 -4.23 -28.03 -8.29
N ASP A 178 -5.30 -27.45 -7.75
CA ASP A 178 -6.69 -27.86 -8.06
C ASP A 178 -7.22 -27.27 -9.39
N GLY A 179 -6.38 -26.60 -10.17
CA GLY A 179 -6.71 -26.08 -11.52
C GLY A 179 -7.17 -24.62 -11.57
N GLY A 180 -7.37 -23.96 -10.43
CA GLY A 180 -7.68 -22.53 -10.38
C GLY A 180 -6.53 -21.65 -10.89
N SER A 181 -6.85 -20.49 -11.46
CA SER A 181 -5.87 -19.49 -11.89
C SER A 181 -6.29 -18.07 -11.50
N LEU A 182 -5.32 -17.23 -11.14
CA LEU A 182 -5.48 -15.80 -10.83
C LEU A 182 -4.43 -14.98 -11.59
N TYR A 183 -4.88 -13.94 -12.30
CA TYR A 183 -4.01 -13.03 -13.03
C TYR A 183 -3.75 -11.78 -12.19
N VAL A 184 -2.48 -11.44 -11.99
CA VAL A 184 -2.07 -10.34 -11.12
C VAL A 184 -1.17 -9.38 -11.87
N ASN A 185 -1.54 -8.10 -11.88
CA ASN A 185 -0.66 -7.03 -12.35
C ASN A 185 0.26 -6.62 -11.20
N HIS A 186 1.56 -6.77 -11.38
CA HIS A 186 2.58 -6.41 -10.41
C HIS A 186 3.31 -5.16 -10.88
N PHE A 187 3.23 -4.11 -10.07
CA PHE A 187 3.78 -2.79 -10.33
C PHE A 187 4.94 -2.53 -9.37
N ALA A 188 6.17 -2.46 -9.88
CA ALA A 188 7.36 -2.26 -9.07
C ALA A 188 7.96 -0.88 -9.32
N TYR A 189 7.90 0.02 -8.33
CA TYR A 189 8.44 1.36 -8.45
C TYR A 189 9.92 1.41 -8.09
N ASN A 190 10.77 1.67 -9.08
CA ASN A 190 12.23 1.52 -8.96
C ASN A 190 12.88 2.69 -8.19
N ASN A 191 12.23 3.85 -8.15
CA ASN A 191 12.85 5.11 -7.73
C ASN A 191 12.44 5.63 -6.33
N TRP A 192 11.75 4.83 -5.51
CA TRP A 192 11.49 5.21 -4.10
C TRP A 192 12.55 4.60 -3.18
N ARG A 193 13.74 5.19 -3.25
CA ARG A 193 14.94 4.71 -2.57
C ARG A 193 14.77 4.77 -1.04
N LYS A 194 15.44 3.84 -0.35
CA LYS A 194 15.38 3.66 1.12
C LYS A 194 16.04 4.81 1.90
N ASP A 195 16.81 5.68 1.24
CA ASP A 195 17.48 6.85 1.80
C ASP A 195 16.52 8.04 2.09
N HIS A 196 15.21 7.77 2.17
CA HIS A 196 14.16 8.77 2.39
C HIS A 196 14.11 9.88 1.32
N ILE A 197 14.76 9.67 0.18
CA ILE A 197 14.64 10.56 -0.97
C ILE A 197 13.25 10.36 -1.57
N LEU A 198 12.46 11.43 -1.52
CA LEU A 198 11.13 11.46 -2.10
C LEU A 198 11.24 11.42 -3.63
N PRO A 199 10.42 10.61 -4.33
CA PRO A 199 10.40 10.62 -5.79
C PRO A 199 9.98 11.99 -6.35
N ARG A 200 10.27 12.23 -7.63
CA ARG A 200 9.68 13.39 -8.32
C ARG A 200 8.17 13.18 -8.42
N THR A 201 7.41 14.22 -8.13
CA THR A 201 5.94 14.16 -8.12
C THR A 201 5.37 13.78 -9.49
N SER A 202 6.00 14.23 -10.59
CA SER A 202 5.65 13.85 -11.96
C SER A 202 5.74 12.34 -12.16
N ASP A 203 6.90 11.76 -11.84
CA ASP A 203 7.21 10.35 -12.07
C ASP A 203 6.28 9.45 -11.26
N PHE A 204 5.96 9.88 -10.03
CA PHE A 204 5.07 9.14 -9.16
C PHE A 204 3.61 9.22 -9.61
N ILE A 205 3.14 10.38 -10.10
CA ILE A 205 1.80 10.50 -10.68
C ILE A 205 1.68 9.65 -11.94
N ASP A 206 2.70 9.61 -12.81
CA ASP A 206 2.67 8.75 -14.00
C ASP A 206 2.53 7.27 -13.62
N PHE A 207 3.25 6.82 -12.58
CA PHE A 207 3.09 5.48 -12.03
C PHE A 207 1.67 5.21 -11.53
N MET A 208 1.11 6.11 -10.71
CA MET A 208 -0.25 5.97 -10.18
C MET A 208 -1.32 5.97 -11.28
N ARG A 209 -1.14 6.80 -12.32
CA ARG A 209 -2.02 6.83 -13.49
C ARG A 209 -1.97 5.50 -14.22
N MET A 210 -0.79 4.90 -14.38
CA MET A 210 -0.69 3.58 -14.99
C MET A 210 -1.39 2.50 -14.17
N ILE A 211 -1.22 2.49 -12.84
CA ILE A 211 -1.96 1.56 -11.97
C ILE A 211 -3.48 1.74 -12.15
N SER A 212 -3.96 2.98 -12.15
CA SER A 212 -5.39 3.28 -12.34
C SER A 212 -5.91 2.80 -13.70
N LEU A 213 -5.16 3.01 -14.78
CA LEU A 213 -5.52 2.54 -16.12
C LEU A 213 -5.68 1.01 -16.16
N TYR A 214 -4.71 0.28 -15.62
CA TYR A 214 -4.76 -1.19 -15.62
C TYR A 214 -5.91 -1.72 -14.76
N ARG A 215 -6.17 -1.12 -13.60
CA ARG A 215 -7.31 -1.51 -12.74
C ARG A 215 -8.65 -1.31 -13.45
N HIS A 216 -8.84 -0.19 -14.13
CA HIS A 216 -10.09 0.10 -14.84
C HIS A 216 -10.23 -0.63 -16.18
N SER A 217 -9.13 -1.10 -16.77
CA SER A 217 -9.15 -1.91 -18.00
C SER A 217 -9.58 -3.36 -17.78
N THR A 218 -9.68 -3.83 -16.53
CA THR A 218 -10.12 -5.19 -16.23
C THR A 218 -11.57 -5.41 -16.69
N VAL A 219 -11.79 -6.49 -17.44
CA VAL A 219 -13.04 -6.78 -18.17
C VAL A 219 -14.23 -7.01 -17.22
N THR A 220 -13.97 -7.41 -15.98
CA THR A 220 -15.01 -7.71 -15.00
C THR A 220 -15.04 -6.63 -13.92
N PRO A 221 -16.05 -5.73 -13.92
CA PRO A 221 -16.29 -4.79 -12.83
C PRO A 221 -16.33 -5.50 -11.48
N THR A 222 -15.68 -4.93 -10.46
CA THR A 222 -15.66 -5.48 -9.09
C THR A 222 -17.06 -5.72 -8.52
N THR A 223 -18.04 -4.91 -8.94
CA THR A 223 -19.46 -5.03 -8.58
C THR A 223 -20.11 -6.33 -9.06
N LEU A 224 -19.57 -6.96 -10.10
CA LEU A 224 -20.08 -8.22 -10.67
C LEU A 224 -19.33 -9.46 -10.15
N LYS A 225 -18.24 -9.29 -9.40
CA LYS A 225 -17.40 -10.38 -8.89
C LYS A 225 -17.96 -11.03 -7.62
N GLY A 226 -18.78 -10.30 -6.85
CA GLY A 226 -19.31 -10.79 -5.58
C GLY A 226 -18.29 -10.84 -4.42
N TYR A 227 -17.05 -10.39 -4.66
CA TYR A 227 -15.99 -10.25 -3.65
C TYR A 227 -15.22 -8.94 -3.85
N THR A 228 -14.65 -8.40 -2.77
CA THR A 228 -13.69 -7.30 -2.83
C THR A 228 -12.34 -7.85 -3.30
N SER A 229 -11.74 -7.25 -4.32
CA SER A 229 -10.39 -7.57 -4.83
C SER A 229 -9.43 -6.47 -4.39
N PRO A 230 -8.95 -6.45 -3.12
CA PRO A 230 -8.05 -5.43 -2.63
C PRO A 230 -6.77 -5.37 -3.45
N MET A 231 -6.24 -4.16 -3.63
CA MET A 231 -4.88 -3.99 -4.12
C MET A 231 -3.89 -4.22 -2.98
N VAL A 232 -2.92 -5.12 -3.18
CA VAL A 232 -1.82 -5.25 -2.22
C VAL A 232 -0.84 -4.09 -2.44
N VAL A 233 -0.52 -3.34 -1.41
CA VAL A 233 0.48 -2.27 -1.45
C VAL A 233 1.53 -2.57 -0.38
N HIS A 234 2.79 -2.72 -0.77
CA HIS A 234 3.85 -2.97 0.19
C HIS A 234 5.11 -2.14 -0.07
N CYS A 235 5.87 -1.98 1.00
CA CYS A 235 7.22 -1.45 1.03
C CYS A 235 8.02 -2.25 2.07
N SER A 236 9.12 -1.70 2.57
CA SER A 236 9.99 -2.41 3.54
C SER A 236 9.27 -2.89 4.80
N ASP A 237 8.31 -2.09 5.28
CA ASP A 237 7.59 -2.23 6.55
C ASP A 237 6.07 -2.18 6.38
N GLY A 238 5.58 -1.75 5.21
CA GLY A 238 4.16 -1.53 4.98
C GLY A 238 3.60 -0.32 5.76
N LEU A 239 4.45 0.63 6.17
CA LEU A 239 4.06 1.75 7.02
C LEU A 239 4.19 3.09 6.31
N GLU A 240 5.39 3.54 5.93
CA GLU A 240 5.55 4.91 5.44
C GLU A 240 5.15 5.05 3.96
N ARG A 241 5.90 4.41 3.05
CA ARG A 241 5.71 4.54 1.60
C ARG A 241 4.37 3.96 1.14
N SER A 242 4.00 2.80 1.68
CA SER A 242 2.74 2.13 1.37
C SER A 242 1.54 2.99 1.75
N MET A 243 1.58 3.62 2.93
CA MET A 243 0.46 4.44 3.38
C MET A 243 0.47 5.82 2.74
N ALA A 244 1.62 6.36 2.34
CA ALA A 244 1.69 7.55 1.49
C ALA A 244 1.03 7.28 0.13
N PHE A 245 1.31 6.14 -0.51
CA PHE A 245 0.63 5.72 -1.73
C PHE A 245 -0.89 5.64 -1.52
N CYS A 246 -1.35 4.95 -0.46
CA CYS A 246 -2.78 4.83 -0.16
C CYS A 246 -3.42 6.22 0.09
N ALA A 247 -2.78 7.10 0.86
CA ALA A 247 -3.27 8.45 1.13
C ALA A 247 -3.45 9.26 -0.15
N ILE A 248 -2.50 9.17 -1.06
CA ILE A 248 -2.55 9.88 -2.34
C ILE A 248 -3.63 9.27 -3.25
N ASP A 249 -3.70 7.94 -3.38
CA ASP A 249 -4.68 7.28 -4.28
C ASP A 249 -6.12 7.57 -3.84
N ILE A 250 -6.38 7.44 -2.54
CA ILE A 250 -7.67 7.77 -1.92
C ILE A 250 -8.03 9.24 -2.13
N SER A 251 -7.07 10.14 -1.89
CA SER A 251 -7.29 11.57 -2.05
C SER A 251 -7.52 11.97 -3.51
N ILE A 252 -6.83 11.34 -4.47
CA ILE A 252 -7.08 11.53 -5.90
C ILE A 252 -8.48 11.05 -6.28
N ALA A 253 -8.92 9.89 -5.77
CA ALA A 253 -10.26 9.38 -5.98
C ALA A 253 -11.33 10.34 -5.39
N GLU A 254 -11.10 10.87 -4.18
CA GLU A 254 -11.95 11.89 -3.55
C GLU A 254 -12.07 13.15 -4.41
N ILE A 255 -10.95 13.66 -4.93
CA ILE A 255 -10.92 14.84 -5.79
C ILE A 255 -11.67 14.58 -7.10
N LYS A 256 -11.44 13.43 -7.74
CA LYS A 256 -12.12 13.06 -8.99
C LYS A 256 -13.64 13.02 -8.83
N LYS A 257 -14.13 12.53 -7.69
CA LYS A 257 -15.58 12.40 -7.44
C LYS A 257 -16.24 13.67 -6.90
N THR A 258 -15.54 14.44 -6.07
CA THR A 258 -16.16 15.56 -5.31
C THR A 258 -15.60 16.94 -5.64
N GLY A 259 -14.48 17.02 -6.37
CA GLY A 259 -13.73 18.26 -6.59
C GLY A 259 -13.04 18.82 -5.35
N LYS A 260 -13.06 18.07 -4.24
CA LYS A 260 -12.53 18.45 -2.92
C LYS A 260 -11.64 17.35 -2.35
N VAL A 261 -10.90 17.66 -1.30
CA VAL A 261 -10.05 16.71 -0.57
C VAL A 261 -9.90 17.12 0.87
N ASN A 262 -9.82 16.14 1.78
CA ASN A 262 -9.39 16.37 3.15
C ASN A 262 -8.27 15.37 3.52
N LEU A 263 -7.02 15.73 3.18
CA LEU A 263 -5.88 14.85 3.40
C LEU A 263 -5.69 14.49 4.88
N TYR A 264 -5.89 15.44 5.80
CA TYR A 264 -5.87 15.16 7.24
C TYR A 264 -6.87 14.07 7.62
N SER A 265 -8.13 14.19 7.17
CA SER A 265 -9.16 13.19 7.47
C SER A 265 -8.85 11.83 6.86
N ASN A 266 -8.33 11.81 5.62
CA ASN A 266 -7.91 10.58 4.96
C ASN A 266 -6.77 9.90 5.73
N VAL A 267 -5.73 10.65 6.10
CA VAL A 267 -4.59 10.09 6.87
C VAL A 267 -5.00 9.68 8.29
N SER A 268 -5.90 10.42 8.96
CA SER A 268 -6.47 10.01 10.25
C SER A 268 -7.20 8.67 10.16
N LYS A 269 -8.00 8.45 9.09
CA LYS A 269 -8.64 7.14 8.83
C LYS A 269 -7.59 6.05 8.58
N LEU A 270 -6.60 6.32 7.75
CA LEU A 270 -5.50 5.39 7.47
C LEU A 270 -4.76 4.95 8.74
N ARG A 271 -4.49 5.88 9.66
CA ARG A 271 -3.85 5.59 10.95
C ARG A 271 -4.73 4.79 11.91
N ARG A 272 -6.05 4.80 11.74
CA ARG A 272 -6.97 3.89 12.46
C ARG A 272 -7.00 2.50 11.83
N ASP A 273 -6.70 2.36 10.55
CA ASP A 273 -6.67 1.08 9.85
C ASP A 273 -5.27 0.41 9.96
N ARG A 274 -4.18 1.19 9.96
CA ARG A 274 -2.79 0.71 10.07
C ARG A 274 -2.09 1.37 11.24
N TYR A 275 -1.72 0.57 12.23
CA TYR A 275 -0.93 1.05 13.36
C TYR A 275 0.41 1.62 12.90
N ASP A 276 0.87 2.66 13.60
CA ASP A 276 2.22 3.21 13.47
C ASP A 276 2.63 3.79 12.12
N CYS A 277 1.69 4.05 11.20
CA CYS A 277 2.03 4.50 9.86
C CYS A 277 2.14 6.03 9.68
N LEU A 278 2.91 6.47 8.68
CA LEU A 278 3.10 7.89 8.35
C LEU A 278 3.62 8.71 9.55
N LYS A 279 4.57 8.15 10.29
CA LYS A 279 5.24 8.83 11.41
C LYS A 279 6.21 9.91 10.97
N ASN A 280 6.71 9.83 9.73
CA ASN A 280 7.66 10.81 9.24
C ASN A 280 6.93 11.90 8.43
N VAL A 281 7.03 13.13 8.92
CA VAL A 281 6.38 14.33 8.35
C VAL A 281 6.72 14.55 6.88
N ASN A 282 7.89 14.09 6.41
CA ASN A 282 8.28 14.23 5.01
C ASN A 282 7.36 13.42 4.08
N TYR A 283 6.89 12.25 4.51
CA TYR A 283 5.93 11.46 3.72
C TYR A 283 4.53 12.09 3.73
N TYR A 284 4.12 12.67 4.86
CA TYR A 284 2.86 13.42 4.93
C TYR A 284 2.90 14.69 4.05
N ALA A 285 3.98 15.46 4.13
CA ALA A 285 4.21 16.62 3.27
C ALA A 285 4.32 16.21 1.79
N TYR A 286 4.92 15.07 1.48
CA TYR A 286 4.99 14.54 0.12
C TYR A 286 3.60 14.26 -0.46
N CYS A 287 2.66 13.74 0.35
CA CYS A 287 1.26 13.57 -0.09
C CYS A 287 0.66 14.90 -0.55
N TYR A 288 0.88 15.98 0.20
CA TYR A 288 0.46 17.32 -0.20
C TYR A 288 1.09 17.79 -1.52
N LEU A 289 2.40 17.56 -1.70
CA LEU A 289 3.12 17.95 -2.93
C LEU A 289 2.63 17.18 -4.16
N VAL A 290 2.39 15.88 -4.02
CA VAL A 290 1.86 15.05 -5.10
C VAL A 290 0.44 15.48 -5.46
N LEU A 291 -0.41 15.73 -4.47
CA LEU A 291 -1.77 16.23 -4.73
C LEU A 291 -1.74 17.60 -5.39
N TYR A 292 -0.90 18.52 -4.92
CA TYR A 292 -0.69 19.83 -5.56
C TYR A 292 -0.30 19.69 -7.03
N PHE A 293 0.64 18.80 -7.34
CA PHE A 293 1.04 18.54 -8.71
C PHE A 293 -0.13 17.98 -9.53
N TYR A 294 -0.89 17.05 -8.96
CA TYR A 294 -2.07 16.48 -9.60
C TYR A 294 -3.14 17.54 -9.93
N VAL A 295 -3.56 18.37 -8.97
CA VAL A 295 -4.56 19.43 -9.24
C VAL A 295 -4.04 20.54 -10.16
N SER A 296 -2.72 20.76 -10.25
CA SER A 296 -2.16 21.82 -11.09
C SER A 296 -2.03 21.41 -12.56
N PHE A 297 -1.82 20.12 -12.84
CA PHE A 297 -1.46 19.65 -14.19
C PHE A 297 -2.43 18.62 -14.78
N TYR A 298 -3.31 18.01 -13.98
CA TYR A 298 -4.19 16.91 -14.41
C TYR A 298 -5.69 17.15 -14.17
N LEU A 299 -6.07 18.32 -13.65
CA LEU A 299 -7.45 18.78 -13.51
C LEU A 299 -7.60 20.16 -14.17
#